data_AF-A0AAJ6DL36-F1
#
_entry.id   AF-A0AAJ6DL36-F1
#
_cell.length_a   1.000
_cell.length_b   1.000
_cell.length_c   1.000
_cell.angle_alpha   90.00
_cell.angle_beta   90.00
_cell.angle_gamma   90.00
#
_symmetry.space_group_name_H-M   'P 1'
#
loop_
_entity.id
_entity.type
_entity.pdbx_description
1 polymer ?
#
loop_
_entity_poly.entity_id
_entity_poly.type
_entity_poly.pdbx_seq_one_letter_code
_entity_poly.pdbx_strand_id
1 'polypeptide(L)'
;MPTEPADGRDVAAWSPLDSDGWYAARNATTALRDALVRAGLEKDFPYLRAELNAFGHGLVELGRVSPDTAERLAELLRLALAHGFTRDRHFDAHSVEEQKGRA
;
A
#
# COMPACT_ATOMS: atom_id res chain seq x y z
N MET A 1 20.25 38.12 21.77
CA MET A 1 20.30 37.01 20.80
C MET A 1 19.31 35.96 21.28
N PRO A 2 18.16 35.75 20.63
CA PRO A 2 17.31 34.62 20.95
C PRO A 2 17.95 33.35 20.36
N THR A 3 18.10 32.32 21.18
CA THR A 3 18.52 30.98 20.77
C THR A 3 17.33 30.26 20.17
N GLU A 4 17.34 30.04 18.86
CA GLU A 4 16.40 29.14 18.19
C GLU A 4 16.66 27.69 18.66
N PRO A 5 15.65 26.95 19.13
CA PRO A 5 15.79 25.52 19.34
C PRO A 5 15.82 24.85 17.95
N ALA A 6 16.98 24.30 17.59
CA ALA A 6 17.08 23.35 16.50
C ALA A 6 16.30 22.09 16.88
N ASP A 7 15.00 22.08 16.60
CA ASP A 7 14.19 20.86 16.57
C ASP A 7 14.72 19.99 15.42
N GLY A 8 15.72 19.17 15.75
CA GLY A 8 16.52 18.35 14.84
C GLY A 8 15.76 17.15 14.28
N ARG A 9 14.54 17.34 13.79
CA ARG A 9 14.00 16.44 12.76
C ARG A 9 14.34 17.04 11.43
N ASP A 10 15.43 16.55 10.85
CA ASP A 10 15.73 16.76 9.45
C ASP A 10 14.52 16.30 8.64
N VAL A 11 13.72 17.26 8.16
CA VAL A 11 12.56 17.01 7.29
C VAL A 11 12.98 16.39 5.95
N ALA A 12 14.29 16.36 5.65
CA ALA A 12 14.87 15.63 4.52
C ALA A 12 15.33 14.20 4.89
N ALA A 13 15.16 13.72 6.13
CA ALA A 13 15.40 12.32 6.53
C ALA A 13 14.28 11.36 6.08
N TRP A 14 13.76 11.54 4.87
CA TRP A 14 12.83 10.58 4.28
C TRP A 14 13.62 9.37 3.78
N SER A 15 13.57 8.29 4.55
CA SER A 15 14.09 6.98 4.16
C SER A 15 12.92 6.11 3.68
N PRO A 16 12.93 5.62 2.42
CA PRO A 16 11.91 4.68 1.94
C PRO A 16 11.80 3.42 2.79
N LEU A 17 12.89 3.06 3.49
CA LEU A 17 13.01 1.89 4.35
C LEU A 17 12.32 2.06 5.71
N ASP A 18 12.00 3.29 6.12
CA ASP A 18 11.28 3.58 7.37
C ASP A 18 9.77 3.82 7.11
N SER A 19 9.32 3.67 5.86
CA SER A 19 7.91 3.88 5.51
C SER A 19 7.11 2.58 5.62
N ASP A 20 6.22 2.50 6.61
CA ASP A 20 5.25 1.40 6.74
C ASP A 20 4.45 1.18 5.44
N GLY A 21 4.17 2.27 4.71
CA GLY A 21 3.50 2.25 3.43
C GLY A 21 4.22 1.42 2.36
N TRP A 22 5.56 1.43 2.33
CA TRP A 22 6.33 0.67 1.34
C TRP A 22 6.24 -0.83 1.60
N TYR A 23 6.46 -1.26 2.85
CA TYR A 23 6.34 -2.67 3.20
C TYR A 23 4.90 -3.17 3.05
N ALA A 24 3.90 -2.37 3.41
CA ALA A 24 2.50 -2.66 3.18
C ALA A 24 2.22 -2.93 1.68
N ALA A 25 2.66 -2.03 0.79
CA ALA A 25 2.49 -2.18 -0.65
C ALA A 25 3.21 -3.44 -1.17
N ARG A 26 4.47 -3.60 -0.80
CA ARG A 26 5.31 -4.72 -1.24
C ARG A 26 4.74 -6.08 -0.83
N ASN A 27 4.25 -6.17 0.41
CA ASN A 27 3.63 -7.39 0.93
C ASN A 27 2.29 -7.66 0.25
N ALA A 28 1.45 -6.63 0.05
CA ALA A 28 0.20 -6.75 -0.68
C ALA A 28 0.41 -7.19 -2.14
N THR A 29 1.36 -6.59 -2.87
CA THR A 29 1.70 -6.97 -4.24
C THR A 29 2.20 -8.42 -4.31
N THR A 30 3.00 -8.85 -3.34
CA THR A 30 3.47 -10.24 -3.28
C THR A 30 2.32 -11.22 -3.03
N ALA A 31 1.45 -10.92 -2.07
CA ALA A 31 0.28 -11.74 -1.80
C ALA A 31 -0.67 -11.81 -3.01
N LEU A 32 -0.89 -10.69 -3.70
CA LEU A 32 -1.70 -10.65 -4.91
C LEU A 32 -1.08 -11.49 -6.03
N ARG A 33 0.23 -11.37 -6.27
CA ARG A 33 0.93 -12.20 -7.25
C ARG A 33 0.77 -13.68 -6.94
N ASP A 34 0.92 -14.09 -5.69
CA ASP A 34 0.79 -15.49 -5.29
C ASP A 34 -0.64 -16.01 -5.52
N ALA A 35 -1.66 -15.18 -5.26
CA ALA A 35 -3.05 -15.51 -5.55
C ALA A 35 -3.31 -15.64 -7.07
N LEU A 36 -2.76 -14.73 -7.88
CA LEU A 36 -2.87 -14.77 -9.34
C LEU A 36 -2.18 -15.99 -9.94
N VAL A 37 -1.00 -16.36 -9.45
CA VAL A 37 -0.28 -17.59 -9.85
C VAL A 37 -1.12 -18.83 -9.53
N ARG A 38 -1.73 -18.89 -8.33
CA ARG A 38 -2.62 -20.01 -7.96
C ARG A 38 -3.87 -20.09 -8.85
N ALA A 39 -4.32 -18.96 -9.38
CA ALA A 39 -5.43 -18.87 -10.32
C ALA A 39 -5.01 -19.10 -11.78
N GLY A 40 -3.71 -19.23 -12.08
CA GLY A 40 -3.18 -19.34 -13.45
C GLY A 40 -3.29 -18.06 -14.27
N LEU A 41 -3.35 -16.89 -13.61
CA LEU A 41 -3.55 -15.57 -14.21
C LEU A 41 -2.27 -14.72 -14.24
N GLU A 42 -1.11 -15.26 -13.84
CA GLU A 42 0.12 -14.48 -13.68
C GLU A 42 0.60 -13.79 -14.96
N LYS A 43 0.30 -14.38 -16.11
CA LYS A 43 0.67 -13.85 -17.43
C LYS A 43 -0.14 -12.63 -17.84
N ASP A 44 -1.32 -12.46 -17.23
CA ASP A 44 -2.22 -11.34 -17.53
C ASP A 44 -1.79 -10.05 -16.81
N PHE A 45 -0.87 -10.15 -15.84
CA PHE A 45 -0.37 -9.02 -15.03
C PHE A 45 1.17 -8.87 -15.07
N PRO A 46 1.78 -8.67 -16.26
CA PRO A 46 3.24 -8.66 -16.40
C PRO A 46 3.93 -7.45 -15.75
N TYR A 47 3.18 -6.39 -15.43
CA TYR A 47 3.71 -5.14 -14.88
C TYR A 47 3.32 -4.92 -13.41
N LEU A 48 2.83 -5.96 -12.73
CA LEU A 48 2.37 -5.87 -11.35
C LEU A 48 3.52 -5.48 -10.41
N ARG A 49 3.39 -4.34 -9.73
CA ARG A 49 4.41 -3.81 -8.81
C ARG A 49 3.84 -3.08 -7.61
N ALA A 50 4.68 -2.84 -6.62
CA ALA A 50 4.37 -2.01 -5.46
C ALA A 50 4.90 -0.60 -5.69
N GLU A 51 4.10 0.40 -5.37
CA GLU A 51 4.44 1.81 -5.51
C GLU A 51 4.09 2.60 -4.25
N LEU A 52 4.69 3.79 -4.12
CA LEU A 52 4.29 4.80 -3.15
C LEU A 52 3.72 6.00 -3.89
N ASN A 53 2.65 6.58 -3.36
CA ASN A 53 2.24 7.92 -3.81
C ASN A 53 3.11 9.02 -3.15
N ALA A 54 2.88 10.27 -3.56
CA ALA A 54 3.55 11.44 -3.01
C ALA A 54 3.32 11.67 -1.50
N PHE A 55 2.32 10.99 -0.92
CA PHE A 55 2.01 11.04 0.52
C PHE A 55 2.65 9.88 1.31
N GLY A 56 3.38 8.98 0.65
CA GLY A 56 3.97 7.80 1.28
C GLY A 56 2.98 6.65 1.54
N HIS A 57 1.76 6.71 0.99
CA HIS A 57 0.84 5.57 1.06
C HIS A 57 1.21 4.53 0.01
N GLY A 58 1.14 3.26 0.42
CA GLY A 58 1.37 2.11 -0.44
C GLY A 58 0.25 1.86 -1.44
N LEU A 59 0.62 1.60 -2.70
CA LEU A 59 -0.29 1.18 -3.77
C LEU A 59 0.23 -0.06 -4.48
N VAL A 60 -0.71 -0.87 -4.98
CA VAL A 60 -0.42 -1.98 -5.88
C VAL A 60 -0.77 -1.52 -7.30
N GLU A 61 0.24 -1.35 -8.15
CA GLU A 61 0.05 -0.96 -9.55
C GLU A 61 -0.03 -2.20 -10.42
N LEU A 62 -1.15 -2.39 -11.14
CA LEU A 62 -1.34 -3.51 -12.08
C LEU A 62 -0.55 -3.31 -13.39
N GLY A 63 -0.27 -2.05 -13.73
CA GLY A 63 0.28 -1.63 -15.03
C GLY A 63 -0.71 -1.86 -16.18
N ARG A 64 -0.19 -2.18 -17.37
CA ARG A 64 -1.02 -2.42 -18.55
C ARG A 64 -1.65 -3.82 -18.50
N VAL A 65 -2.97 -3.86 -18.48
CA VAL A 65 -3.80 -5.07 -18.53
C VAL A 65 -4.88 -4.91 -19.58
N SER A 66 -5.41 -6.01 -20.13
CA SER A 66 -6.56 -5.93 -21.04
C SER A 66 -7.84 -5.58 -20.27
N PRO A 67 -8.85 -4.96 -20.92
CA PRO A 67 -10.15 -4.70 -20.29
C PRO A 67 -10.77 -5.96 -19.69
N ASP A 68 -10.79 -7.07 -20.43
CA ASP A 68 -11.32 -8.35 -19.93
C ASP A 68 -10.60 -8.86 -18.67
N THR A 69 -9.28 -8.62 -18.58
CA THR A 69 -8.48 -8.99 -17.40
C THR A 69 -8.85 -8.13 -16.20
N ALA A 70 -9.03 -6.83 -16.41
CA ALA A 70 -9.45 -5.91 -15.36
C ALA A 70 -10.86 -6.26 -14.83
N GLU A 71 -11.79 -6.60 -15.73
CA GLU A 71 -13.13 -7.05 -15.36
C GLU A 71 -13.11 -8.36 -14.57
N ARG A 72 -12.31 -9.34 -15.01
CA ARG A 72 -12.12 -10.59 -14.25
C ARG A 72 -11.56 -10.35 -12.85
N LEU A 73 -10.55 -9.48 -12.73
CA LEU A 73 -10.00 -9.12 -11.42
C LEU A 73 -11.05 -8.41 -10.54
N ALA A 74 -11.78 -7.45 -11.08
CA ALA A 74 -12.84 -6.74 -10.37
C ALA A 74 -13.92 -7.71 -9.86
N GLU A 75 -14.30 -8.70 -10.68
CA GLU A 75 -15.26 -9.73 -10.29
C GLU A 75 -14.73 -10.62 -9.17
N LEU A 76 -13.47 -11.06 -9.24
CA LEU A 76 -12.84 -11.83 -8.16
C LEU A 76 -12.79 -11.05 -6.84
N LEU A 77 -12.47 -9.75 -6.89
CA LEU A 77 -12.48 -8.88 -5.71
C LEU A 77 -13.91 -8.73 -5.15
N ARG A 78 -14.90 -8.56 -6.02
CA ARG A 78 -16.31 -8.49 -5.64
C ARG A 78 -16.78 -9.77 -4.94
N LEU A 79 -16.45 -10.93 -5.49
CA LEU A 79 -16.77 -12.23 -4.90
C LEU A 79 -16.07 -12.41 -3.54
N ALA A 80 -14.79 -12.08 -3.43
CA ALA A 80 -14.06 -12.15 -2.17
C ALA A 80 -14.73 -11.31 -1.07
N LEU A 81 -15.12 -10.06 -1.39
CA LEU A 81 -15.83 -9.18 -0.46
C LEU A 81 -17.20 -9.75 -0.06
N ALA A 82 -17.96 -10.31 -1.01
CA ALA A 82 -19.26 -10.91 -0.75
C ALA A 82 -19.18 -12.18 0.12
N HIS A 83 -18.12 -12.97 -0.02
CA HIS A 83 -17.89 -14.20 0.72
C HIS A 83 -17.21 -14.00 2.08
N GLY A 84 -17.18 -12.76 2.59
CA GLY A 84 -16.72 -12.47 3.94
C GLY A 84 -15.21 -12.52 4.08
N PHE A 85 -14.47 -12.11 3.03
CA PHE A 85 -13.05 -11.78 3.18
C PHE A 85 -12.93 -10.65 4.21
N THR A 86 -12.77 -11.07 5.46
CA THR A 86 -12.61 -10.18 6.59
C THR A 86 -11.15 -9.78 6.55
N ARG A 87 -10.86 -8.48 6.42
CA ARG A 87 -9.49 -7.97 6.57
C ARG A 87 -8.94 -8.59 7.86
N ASP A 88 -7.98 -9.48 7.74
CA ASP A 88 -7.23 -9.93 8.89
C ASP A 88 -6.69 -8.66 9.54
N ARG A 89 -7.09 -8.40 10.79
CA ARG A 89 -6.96 -7.11 11.48
C ARG A 89 -5.52 -6.84 11.92
N HIS A 90 -4.59 -6.97 10.98
CA HIS A 90 -3.15 -6.76 11.17
C HIS A 90 -2.61 -5.80 10.13
N PHE A 91 -3.41 -4.79 9.80
CA PHE A 91 -2.90 -3.50 9.33
C PHE A 91 -3.18 -2.55 10.48
N ASP A 92 -2.28 -2.54 11.46
CA ASP A 92 -2.38 -1.60 12.57
C ASP A 92 -2.46 -0.18 12.00
N ALA A 93 -3.59 0.45 12.30
CA ALA A 93 -3.78 1.85 12.12
C ALA A 93 -2.77 2.58 13.02
N HIS A 94 -1.60 2.89 12.48
CA HIS A 94 -0.79 3.95 13.07
C HIS A 94 -1.50 5.26 12.76
N SER A 95 -2.34 5.63 13.73
CA SER A 95 -2.99 6.91 13.86
C SER A 95 -2.01 8.03 13.52
N VAL A 96 -2.35 8.81 12.49
CA VAL A 96 -1.94 10.21 12.45
C VAL A 96 -2.69 10.88 13.60
N GLU A 97 -2.15 10.74 14.80
CA GLU A 97 -2.60 11.50 15.95
C GLU A 97 -2.16 12.95 15.68
N GLU A 98 -3.08 13.74 15.12
CA GLU A 98 -2.99 15.20 15.14
C GLU A 98 -2.82 15.61 16.61
N GLN A 99 -1.56 15.86 16.97
CA GLN A 99 -1.15 16.41 18.26
C GLN A 99 -1.76 17.80 18.39
N LYS A 100 -3.01 17.86 18.83
CA LYS A 100 -3.72 19.08 19.20
C LYS A 100 -2.89 19.80 20.25
N GLY A 101 -2.29 20.91 19.85
CA GLY A 101 -1.50 21.78 20.70
C GLY A 101 -2.23 22.08 22.02
N ARG A 102 -1.62 21.61 23.11
CA ARG A 102 -1.79 22.13 24.45
C ARG A 102 -0.43 22.63 24.92
N ALA A 103 -0.26 23.95 24.89
CA ALA A 103 0.28 24.78 25.96
C ALA A 103 0.12 26.23 25.53
#